data_AF-A0A7T1I895-F1
#
_entry.id   AF-A0A7T1I895-F1
#
_cell.length_a   1.000
_cell.length_b   1.000
_cell.length_c   1.000
_cell.angle_alpha   90.00
_cell.angle_beta   90.00
_cell.angle_gamma   90.00
#
_symmetry.space_group_name_H-M   'P 1'
#
loop_
_entity.id
_entity.type
_entity.pdbx_description
1 polymer ?
#
loop_
_entity_poly.entity_id
_entity_poly.type
_entity_poly.pdbx_seq_one_letter_code
_entity_poly.pdbx_strand_id
1 'polypeptide(L)' 'MRRSDLERLVADAETSQELQQTLSQCRSREELLHTARCLGYRVTKGDLLNAWLEHHNAAEVQAAYKASNY' A
#
# COMPACT_ATOMS: atom_id res chain seq x y z
N MET A 1 -15.28 2.62 -10.49
CA MET A 1 -14.27 1.59 -10.18
C MET A 1 -14.52 1.08 -8.77
N ARG A 2 -14.51 -0.24 -8.54
CA ARG A 2 -14.59 -0.77 -7.16
C ARG A 2 -13.25 -0.46 -6.50
N ARG A 3 -13.28 0.25 -5.38
CA ARG A 3 -12.10 0.53 -4.55
C ARG A 3 -11.52 -0.82 -4.11
N SER A 4 -10.23 -1.03 -4.32
CA SER A 4 -9.55 -2.26 -3.93
C SER A 4 -9.54 -2.41 -2.40
N ASP A 5 -9.51 -3.64 -1.90
CA ASP A 5 -9.40 -3.90 -0.45
C ASP A 5 -8.11 -3.30 0.14
N LEU A 6 -7.06 -3.17 -0.68
CA LEU A 6 -5.81 -2.50 -0.30
C LEU A 6 -6.00 -1.00 -0.10
N GLU A 7 -6.65 -0.30 -1.03
CA GLU A 7 -6.96 1.13 -0.87
C GLU A 7 -7.85 1.40 0.34
N ARG A 8 -8.79 0.48 0.62
CA ARG A 8 -9.63 0.58 1.80
C ARG A 8 -8.82 0.36 3.09
N LEU A 9 -7.93 -0.63 3.11
CA LEU A 9 -7.00 -0.84 4.23
C LEU A 9 -6.14 0.41 4.48
N VAL A 10 -5.63 1.05 3.43
CA VAL A 10 -4.81 2.26 3.54
C VAL A 10 -5.64 3.42 4.09
N ALA A 11 -6.84 3.65 3.56
CA ALA A 11 -7.73 4.70 4.07
C ALA A 11 -8.12 4.47 5.55
N ASP A 12 -8.35 3.23 5.94
CA ASP A 12 -8.68 2.87 7.32
C ASP A 12 -7.43 3.00 8.23
N ALA A 13 -6.22 2.77 7.71
CA ALA A 13 -4.96 3.01 8.42
C ALA A 13 -4.61 4.50 8.56
N GLU A 14 -4.98 5.34 7.59
CA GLU A 14 -4.78 6.79 7.66
C GLU A 14 -5.71 7.46 8.67
N THR A 15 -6.90 6.89 8.87
CA THR A 15 -7.90 7.41 9.82
C THR A 15 -7.75 6.82 11.22
N SER A 16 -7.23 5.60 11.35
CA SER A 16 -7.06 4.91 12.64
C SER A 16 -5.59 4.71 13.00
N GLN A 17 -5.14 5.44 14.02
CA GLN A 17 -3.78 5.33 14.54
C GLN A 17 -3.48 3.93 15.10
N GLU A 18 -4.47 3.23 15.66
CA GLU A 18 -4.30 1.85 16.12
C GLU A 18 -3.97 0.93 14.95
N LEU A 19 -4.73 1.03 13.86
CA LEU A 19 -4.54 0.21 12.67
C LEU A 19 -3.19 0.52 11.99
N GLN A 20 -2.79 1.79 11.96
CA GLN A 20 -1.47 2.22 11.52
C GLN A 20 -0.35 1.58 12.36
N GLN A 21 -0.47 1.60 13.69
CA GLN A 21 0.53 1.01 14.59
C GLN A 21 0.61 -0.51 14.42
N THR A 22 -0.52 -1.20 14.30
CA THR A 22 -0.55 -2.64 14.06
C THR A 22 0.15 -3.00 12.74
N LEU A 23 -0.14 -2.28 11.66
CA LEU A 23 0.52 -2.51 10.37
C LEU A 23 2.01 -2.13 10.40
N SER A 24 2.39 -1.11 11.16
CA SER A 24 3.79 -0.68 11.30
C SER A 24 4.64 -1.66 12.10
N GLN A 25 4.03 -2.49 12.94
CA GLN A 25 4.73 -3.56 13.66
C GLN A 25 5.00 -4.78 12.78
N CYS A 26 4.30 -4.93 11.64
CA CYS A 26 4.57 -6.00 10.69
C CYS A 26 5.95 -5.78 10.04
N ARG A 27 6.89 -6.70 10.30
CA ARG A 27 8.25 -6.63 9.76
C ARG A 27 8.37 -7.30 8.40
N SER A 28 7.39 -8.13 8.05
CA SER A 28 7.36 -8.90 6.81
C SER A 28 6.09 -8.65 6.00
N ARG A 29 6.20 -8.74 4.66
CA ARG A 29 5.05 -8.67 3.74
C ARG A 29 4.00 -9.75 4.04
N GLU A 30 4.45 -10.92 4.49
CA GLU A 30 3.55 -12.03 4.87
C GLU A 30 2.79 -11.75 6.16
N GLU A 31 3.44 -11.16 7.17
CA GLU A 31 2.78 -10.71 8.40
C GLU A 31 1.74 -9.63 8.08
N LEU A 32 2.10 -8.64 7.24
CA LEU A 32 1.17 -7.58 6.84
C LEU A 32 -0.07 -8.17 6.16
N LEU A 33 0.11 -9.11 5.22
CA LEU A 33 -1.01 -9.77 4.54
C LEU A 33 -1.85 -10.62 5.49
N HIS A 34 -1.22 -11.31 6.43
CA HIS A 34 -1.93 -12.09 7.42
C HIS A 34 -2.78 -11.20 8.32
N THR A 35 -2.19 -10.13 8.87
CA THR A 35 -2.87 -9.13 9.69
C THR A 35 -4.02 -8.47 8.93
N ALA A 36 -3.80 -8.03 7.68
CA ALA A 36 -4.85 -7.45 6.84
C ALA A 36 -6.04 -8.41 6.65
N ARG A 37 -5.76 -9.70 6.42
CA ARG A 37 -6.81 -10.73 6.31
C ARG A 37 -7.55 -10.97 7.62
N CYS A 38 -6.85 -10.97 8.75
CA CYS A 38 -7.47 -11.07 10.08
C CYS A 38 -8.39 -9.89 10.37
N LEU A 39 -8.06 -8.69 9.86
CA LEU A 39 -8.90 -7.50 9.96
C LEU A 39 -10.06 -7.48 8.95
N GLY A 40 -10.16 -8.50 8.07
CA GLY A 40 -11.26 -8.66 7.11
C GLY A 40 -10.98 -8.12 5.71
N TYR A 41 -9.79 -7.61 5.44
CA TYR A 41 -9.40 -7.12 4.10
C TYR A 41 -8.87 -8.25 3.24
N ARG A 42 -9.36 -8.35 1.99
CA ARG A 42 -8.87 -9.32 1.01
C ARG A 42 -7.67 -8.78 0.22
N VAL A 43 -6.60 -8.45 0.93
CA VAL A 43 -5.34 -8.03 0.30
C VAL A 43 -4.55 -9.25 -0.16
N THR A 44 -4.05 -9.19 -1.38
CA THR A 44 -3.19 -10.22 -1.98
C THR A 44 -1.76 -9.71 -2.17
N LYS A 45 -0.81 -10.65 -2.33
CA LYS A 45 0.57 -10.31 -2.75
C LYS A 45 0.58 -9.50 -4.06
N GLY A 46 -0.35 -9.79 -4.96
CA GLY A 46 -0.51 -9.08 -6.24
C GLY A 46 -0.93 -7.62 -6.05
N ASP A 47 -1.85 -7.35 -5.14
CA ASP A 47 -2.29 -5.97 -4.85
C ASP A 47 -1.13 -5.13 -4.31
N LEU A 48 -0.34 -5.68 -3.38
CA LEU A 48 0.86 -5.01 -2.85
C LEU A 48 1.94 -4.80 -3.90
N LEU A 49 2.08 -5.75 -4.84
CA LEU A 49 3.04 -5.63 -5.93
C LEU A 49 2.60 -4.56 -6.93
N ASN A 50 1.31 -4.54 -7.31
CA ASN A 50 0.75 -3.53 -8.19
C ASN A 50 0.87 -2.14 -7.58
N ALA A 51 0.51 -1.95 -6.31
CA ALA A 51 0.68 -0.67 -5.63
C ALA A 51 2.15 -0.23 -5.57
N TRP A 52 3.07 -1.19 -5.34
CA TRP A 52 4.49 -0.88 -5.37
C TRP A 52 4.98 -0.49 -6.78
N LEU A 53 4.53 -1.19 -7.82
CA LEU A 53 4.85 -0.89 -9.21
C LEU A 53 4.27 0.44 -9.66
N GLU A 54 3.04 0.77 -9.25
CA GLU A 54 2.40 2.05 -9.52
C GLU A 54 3.18 3.21 -8.88
N HIS A 55 3.58 3.06 -7.61
CA HIS A 55 4.43 4.05 -6.94
C HIS A 55 5.83 4.16 -7.55
N HIS A 56 6.45 3.04 -7.95
CA HIS A 56 7.78 3.05 -8.54
C HIS A 56 7.78 3.65 -9.96
N ASN A 57 6.82 3.26 -10.81
CA ASN A 57 6.64 3.89 -12.12
C ASN A 57 6.27 5.36 -11.99
N ALA A 58 5.44 5.74 -11.01
CA ALA A 58 5.16 7.14 -10.73
C ALA A 58 6.42 7.90 -10.29
N ALA A 59 7.31 7.27 -9.52
CA ALA A 59 8.58 7.87 -9.11
C ALA A 59 9.57 8.01 -10.29
N GLU A 60 9.68 7.02 -11.18
CA GLU A 60 10.50 7.11 -12.38
C GLU A 60 9.96 8.16 -13.37
N VAL A 61 8.65 8.23 -13.56
CA VAL A 61 8.01 9.28 -14.38
C VAL A 61 8.20 10.66 -13.76
N GLN A 62 8.09 10.81 -12.44
CA GLN A 62 8.37 12.08 -11.75
C GLN A 62 9.85 12.47 -11.79
N ALA A 63 10.76 11.50 -11.68
CA ALA A 63 12.20 11.74 -11.78
C ALA A 63 12.60 12.15 -13.21
N ALA A 64 12.05 11.50 -14.23
CA ALA A 64 12.24 11.86 -15.63
C ALA A 64 11.66 13.25 -15.94
N TYR A 65 10.49 13.58 -15.39
CA TYR A 65 9.89 14.90 -15.55
C TYR A 65 10.70 15.99 -14.85
N LYS A 66 11.25 15.74 -13.65
CA LYS A 66 12.16 16.67 -12.97
C LYS A 66 13.48 16.83 -13.73
N ALA A 67 14.07 15.76 -14.24
CA ALA A 67 15.34 15.82 -14.97
C ALA A 67 15.23 16.54 -16.32
N SER A 68 14.06 16.51 -16.96
CA SER A 68 13.82 17.24 -18.23
C SER A 68 13.53 18.74 -18.01
N ASN A 69 13.38 19.20 -16.78
CA ASN A 69 12.97 20.56 -16.43
C ASN A 69 14.08 21.36 -15.72
N TYR A 70 15.33 20.88 -15.79
CA TYR A 70 16.55 21.55 -15.32
C TYR A 70 17.54 21.76 -16.46
#